data_AF-A0A495VZ30-F1
#
_entry.id   AF-A0A495VZ30-F1
#
_cell.length_a   1.000
_cell.length_b   1.000
_cell.length_c   1.000
_cell.angle_alpha   90.00
_cell.angle_beta   90.00
_cell.angle_gamma   90.00
#
_symmetry.space_group_name_H-M   'P 1'
#
loop_
_entity.id
_entity.type
_entity.pdbx_description
1 polymer ?
#
loop_
_entity_poly.entity_id
_entity_poly.type
_entity_poly.pdbx_seq_one_letter_code
_entity_poly.pdbx_strand_id
1 'polypeptide(L)'
;MTAILDKDEVTRTVAETARTICAEQPDVPVPDGIRDLDSFSLVQIVLELENIYGVKLIEDLEQFTGEEFEDLAEIIVRLAAAGDDRPDGESHRAD
;
A
#
# COMPACT_ATOMS: atom_id res chain seq x y z
N MET A 1 -15.28 -11.46 -10.29
CA MET A 1 -15.94 -11.22 -8.99
C MET A 1 -15.29 -9.97 -8.44
N THR A 2 -15.99 -8.84 -8.39
CA THR A 2 -15.47 -7.64 -7.73
C THR A 2 -15.53 -7.92 -6.23
N ALA A 3 -14.38 -8.21 -5.61
CA ALA A 3 -14.31 -8.33 -4.16
C ALA A 3 -14.52 -6.92 -3.60
N ILE A 4 -15.66 -6.70 -2.95
CA ILE A 4 -15.86 -5.46 -2.19
C ILE A 4 -15.03 -5.63 -0.93
N LEU A 5 -13.86 -5.01 -0.90
CA LEU A 5 -13.01 -4.96 0.29
C LEU A 5 -13.66 -4.03 1.33
N ASP A 6 -13.70 -4.48 2.58
CA ASP A 6 -14.14 -3.63 3.69
C ASP A 6 -12.99 -2.70 4.11
N LYS A 7 -13.27 -1.39 4.17
CA LYS A 7 -12.24 -0.38 4.46
C LYS A 7 -11.62 -0.59 5.84
N ASP A 8 -12.41 -0.96 6.85
CA ASP A 8 -11.92 -1.11 8.22
C ASP A 8 -10.97 -2.32 8.33
N GLU A 9 -11.32 -3.42 7.67
CA GLU A 9 -10.45 -4.60 7.56
C GLU A 9 -9.15 -4.29 6.79
N VAL A 10 -9.23 -3.51 5.72
CA VAL A 10 -8.04 -3.08 4.96
C VAL A 10 -7.17 -2.15 5.82
N THR A 11 -7.75 -1.15 6.49
CA THR A 11 -7.00 -0.24 7.37
C THR A 11 -6.27 -1.01 8.48
N ARG A 12 -6.95 -1.97 9.09
CA ARG A 12 -6.35 -2.84 10.09
C ARG A 12 -5.18 -3.64 9.51
N THR A 13 -5.34 -4.21 8.33
CA THR A 13 -4.28 -4.96 7.64
C THR A 13 -3.09 -4.06 7.30
N VAL A 14 -3.33 -2.84 6.79
CA VAL A 14 -2.28 -1.85 6.53
C VAL A 14 -1.47 -1.57 7.80
N ALA A 15 -2.15 -1.32 8.92
CA ALA A 15 -1.51 -1.07 10.20
C ALA A 15 -0.73 -2.29 10.71
N GLU A 16 -1.29 -3.50 10.61
CA GLU A 16 -0.61 -4.74 11.01
C GLU A 16 0.64 -5.02 10.16
N THR A 17 0.57 -4.81 8.84
CA THR A 17 1.71 -4.92 7.94
C THR A 17 2.79 -3.89 8.27
N ALA A 18 2.42 -2.62 8.46
CA ALA A 18 3.35 -1.56 8.83
C ALA A 18 4.09 -1.88 10.15
N ARG A 19 3.35 -2.31 11.16
CA ARG A 19 3.92 -2.68 12.46
C ARG A 19 4.83 -3.90 12.36
N THR A 20 4.47 -4.89 11.55
CA THR A 20 5.28 -6.10 11.35
C THR A 20 6.62 -5.75 10.70
N ILE A 21 6.59 -5.02 9.58
CA ILE A 21 7.79 -4.65 8.83
C ILE A 21 8.71 -3.75 9.67
N CYS A 22 8.15 -2.76 10.37
CA CYS A 22 8.95 -1.90 11.26
C CYS A 22 9.49 -2.66 12.48
N ALA A 23 8.75 -3.62 13.04
CA ALA A 23 9.22 -4.42 14.17
C ALA A 23 10.39 -5.37 13.82
N GLU A 24 10.54 -5.74 12.55
CA GLU A 24 11.69 -6.50 12.06
C GLU A 24 12.97 -5.64 11.92
N GLN A 25 12.84 -4.31 12.03
CA GLN A 25 13.93 -3.35 11.89
C GLN A 25 14.32 -2.80 13.27
N PRO A 26 15.54 -3.09 13.78
CA PRO A 26 15.93 -2.78 15.17
C PRO A 26 16.01 -1.28 15.50
N ASP A 27 16.16 -0.42 14.50
CA ASP A 27 16.30 1.02 14.64
C ASP A 27 15.06 1.80 14.16
N VAL A 28 13.98 1.12 13.78
CA VAL A 28 12.76 1.75 13.26
C VAL A 28 11.66 1.64 14.33
N PRO A 29 11.07 2.77 14.77
CA PRO A 29 9.98 2.73 15.74
C PRO A 29 8.74 2.07 15.15
N VAL A 30 7.87 1.55 16.02
CA VAL A 30 6.55 1.07 15.63
C VAL A 30 5.71 2.27 15.16
N PRO A 31 5.17 2.26 13.95
CA PRO A 31 4.43 3.40 13.41
C PRO A 31 2.99 3.43 13.93
N ASP A 32 2.49 4.63 14.21
CA ASP A 32 1.08 4.90 14.50
C ASP A 32 0.32 5.40 13.25
N GLY A 33 1.02 5.94 12.25
CA GLY A 33 0.47 6.30 10.94
C GLY A 33 1.52 6.26 9.82
N ILE A 34 1.13 6.67 8.60
CA ILE A 34 2.03 6.73 7.44
C ILE A 34 3.12 7.78 7.63
N ARG A 35 2.81 8.91 8.29
CA ARG A 35 3.79 9.97 8.58
C ARG A 35 5.00 9.51 9.41
N ASP A 36 4.85 8.41 10.16
CA ASP A 36 5.93 7.84 10.99
C ASP A 36 6.83 6.90 10.18
N LEU A 37 6.45 6.59 8.94
CA LEU A 37 7.19 5.69 8.06
C LEU A 37 8.29 6.44 7.32
N ASP A 38 9.47 5.85 7.33
CA ASP A 38 10.54 6.27 6.43
C ASP A 38 10.24 5.81 5.00
N SER A 39 10.82 6.50 4.01
CA SER A 39 10.59 6.26 2.59
C SER A 39 10.82 4.80 2.18
N PHE A 40 11.80 4.14 2.80
CA PHE A 40 12.11 2.73 2.54
C PHE A 40 11.04 1.78 3.12
N SER A 41 10.68 1.96 4.39
CA SER A 41 9.66 1.14 5.05
C SER A 41 8.31 1.29 4.34
N LEU A 42 7.96 2.51 3.90
CA LEU A 42 6.75 2.78 3.13
C LEU A 42 6.71 1.96 1.83
N VAL A 43 7.79 1.91 1.07
CA VAL A 43 7.88 1.08 -0.15
C VAL A 43 7.69 -0.40 0.16
N GLN A 44 8.32 -0.92 1.22
CA GLN A 44 8.17 -2.33 1.61
C GLN A 44 6.72 -2.66 1.99
N ILE A 45 6.07 -1.78 2.75
CA ILE A 45 4.67 -1.93 3.16
C ILE A 45 3.76 -1.93 1.94
N VAL A 46 3.98 -0.98 1.01
CA VAL A 46 3.19 -0.87 -0.21
C VAL A 46 3.32 -2.14 -1.06
N LEU A 47 4.54 -2.63 -1.30
CA LEU A 47 4.76 -3.87 -2.07
C LEU A 47 4.07 -5.08 -1.44
N GLU A 48 4.07 -5.19 -0.11
CA GLU A 48 3.38 -6.29 0.56
C GLU A 48 1.85 -6.16 0.45
N LEU A 49 1.32 -4.94 0.54
CA LEU A 49 -0.12 -4.68 0.35
C LEU A 49 -0.56 -4.95 -1.10
N GLU A 50 0.27 -4.61 -2.10
CA GLU A 50 0.04 -4.97 -3.50
C GLU A 50 -0.09 -6.49 -3.67
N ASN A 51 0.81 -7.25 -3.02
CA ASN A 51 0.78 -8.71 -3.04
C ASN A 51 -0.46 -9.29 -2.34
N ILE A 52 -0.85 -8.73 -1.19
CA ILE A 52 -2.03 -9.17 -0.42
C ILE A 52 -3.33 -8.95 -1.23
N TYR A 53 -3.48 -7.79 -1.84
CA TYR A 53 -4.74 -7.36 -2.46
C TYR A 53 -4.78 -7.50 -3.98
N GLY A 54 -3.66 -7.81 -4.62
CA GLY A 54 -3.56 -7.93 -6.08
C GLY A 54 -3.81 -6.61 -6.80
N VAL A 55 -3.30 -5.50 -6.26
CA VAL A 55 -3.45 -4.14 -6.81
C VAL A 55 -2.08 -3.52 -7.09
N LYS A 56 -2.01 -2.48 -7.92
CA LYS A 56 -0.80 -1.69 -8.17
C LYS A 56 -0.88 -0.35 -7.41
N LEU A 57 -0.15 -0.24 -6.31
CA LEU A 57 -0.12 0.91 -5.41
C LEU A 57 1.14 1.78 -5.58
N ILE A 58 2.27 1.20 -6.02
CA ILE A 58 3.54 1.94 -6.15
C ILE A 58 3.40 3.14 -7.10
N GLU A 59 2.64 3.00 -8.18
CA GLU A 59 2.38 4.08 -9.15
C GLU A 59 1.56 5.24 -8.53
N ASP A 60 0.64 4.92 -7.62
CA ASP A 60 -0.20 5.90 -6.93
C ASP A 60 0.54 6.54 -5.74
N LEU A 61 1.62 5.90 -5.25
CA LEU A 61 2.44 6.41 -4.14
C LEU A 61 3.12 7.74 -4.46
N GLU A 62 3.48 8.00 -5.73
CA GLU A 62 4.11 9.27 -6.15
C GLU A 62 3.22 10.48 -5.88
N GLN A 63 1.90 10.28 -5.88
CA GLN A 63 0.90 11.32 -5.64
C GLN A 63 0.26 11.20 -4.26
N PHE A 64 0.70 10.25 -3.45
CA PHE A 64 0.15 10.00 -2.13
C PHE A 64 0.56 11.10 -1.14
N THR A 65 -0.44 11.70 -0.49
CA THR A 65 -0.24 12.76 0.51
C THR A 65 -0.93 12.46 1.84
N GLY A 66 -1.48 11.25 2.00
CA GLY A 66 -2.13 10.82 3.23
C GLY A 66 -1.13 10.65 4.38
N GLU A 67 -1.60 10.82 5.60
CA GLU A 67 -0.77 10.71 6.81
C GLU A 67 -1.17 9.50 7.66
N GLU A 68 -2.37 8.95 7.46
CA GLU A 68 -2.96 7.88 8.26
C GLU A 68 -3.04 6.58 7.45
N PHE A 69 -3.08 5.43 8.14
CA PHE A 69 -3.26 4.14 7.48
C PHE A 69 -4.61 4.02 6.75
N GLU A 70 -5.62 4.78 7.19
CA GLU A 70 -6.93 4.86 6.54
C GLU A 70 -6.82 5.45 5.13
N ASP A 71 -5.96 6.46 4.92
CA ASP A 71 -5.77 7.10 3.61
C ASP A 71 -5.25 6.08 2.59
N LEU A 72 -4.30 5.23 3.00
CA LEU A 72 -3.75 4.18 2.14
C LEU A 72 -4.79 3.07 1.89
N ALA A 73 -5.59 2.72 2.90
CA ALA A 73 -6.65 1.74 2.78
C ALA A 73 -7.74 2.17 1.78
N GLU A 74 -8.10 3.47 1.76
CA GLU A 74 -9.06 4.00 0.79
C GLU A 74 -8.60 3.78 -0.65
N ILE A 75 -7.32 3.97 -0.92
CA ILE A 75 -6.73 3.73 -2.25
C ILE A 75 -6.83 2.26 -2.63
N ILE A 76 -6.46 1.36 -1.72
CA ILE A 76 -6.53 -0.09 -1.94
C ILE A 76 -7.95 -0.53 -2.28
N VAL A 77 -8.94 -0.09 -1.48
CA VAL A 77 -10.35 -0.42 -1.71
C VAL A 77 -10.81 0.10 -3.07
N ARG A 78 -10.42 1.34 -3.42
CA ARG A 78 -10.75 1.95 -4.71
C ARG A 78 -10.15 1.17 -5.88
N LEU A 79 -8.88 0.78 -5.80
CA LEU A 79 -8.19 0.03 -6.86
C LEU A 79 -8.76 -1.39 -7.02
N ALA A 80 -9.00 -2.08 -5.91
CA ALA A 80 -9.62 -3.41 -5.92
C ALA A 80 -11.04 -3.38 -6.51
N ALA A 81 -11.81 -2.32 -6.23
CA ALA A 81 -13.13 -2.11 -6.80
C ALA A 81 -13.10 -1.74 -8.28
N ALA A 82 -12.07 -1.00 -8.72
CA ALA A 82 -11.87 -0.65 -10.12
C ALA A 82 -11.51 -1.88 -10.98
N GLY A 83 -11.01 -2.96 -10.35
CA GLY A 83 -10.58 -4.18 -11.02
C GLY A 83 -9.38 -3.88 -11.90
N ASP A 84 -8.18 -3.88 -11.30
CA ASP A 84 -6.90 -3.50 -11.92
C ASP A 84 -6.72 -4.13 -13.32
N ASP A 85 -7.24 -3.43 -14.35
CA ASP A 85 -7.07 -3.69 -15.78
C ASP A 85 -5.97 -2.76 -16.32
N ARG A 86 -4.98 -2.45 -15.48
CA ARG A 86 -3.80 -1.71 -15.94
C ARG A 86 -2.86 -2.73 -16.56
N PRO A 87 -2.48 -2.61 -17.85
CA PRO A 87 -1.49 -3.50 -18.42
C PRO A 87 -0.19 -3.38 -17.61
N ASP A 88 0.37 -4.51 -17.15
CA ASP A 88 1.71 -4.58 -16.57
C ASP A 88 2.70 -3.98 -17.57
N GLY A 89 3.16 -2.77 -17.27
CA GLY A 89 4.26 -2.08 -17.92
C GLY A 89 4.38 -2.33 -19.42
N GLU A 90 3.88 -1.40 -20.24
CA GLU A 90 4.49 -1.20 -21.56
C GLU A 90 5.95 -0.78 -21.30
N SER A 91 6.83 -1.77 -21.27
CA SER A 91 8.27 -1.62 -21.19
C SER A 91 8.64 -0.69 -22.34
N HIS A 92 8.89 0.58 -22.04
CA HIS A 92 9.40 1.56 -22.99
C HIS A 92 10.82 1.14 -23.36
N ARG A 93 10.92 0.15 -24.24
CA ARG A 93 12.13 -0.19 -24.98
C ARG A 93 12.23 0.90 -26.05
N ALA A 94 12.80 2.03 -25.65
CA ALA A 94 13.32 2.98 -26.62
C ALA A 94 14.44 2.28 -27.41
N ASP A 95 14.24 2.27 -28.73
CA ASP A 95 15.10 1.90 -29.87
C ASP A 95 16.56 1.47 -29.58
#